data_AF-A0A925DU82-F1
#
_entry.id   AF-A0A925DU82-F1
#
_cell.length_a   1.000
_cell.length_b   1.000
_cell.length_c   1.000
_cell.angle_alpha   90.00
_cell.angle_beta   90.00
_cell.angle_gamma   90.00
#
_symmetry.space_group_name_H-M   'P 1'
#
loop_
_entity.id
_entity.type
_entity.pdbx_description
1 polymer ?
#
loop_
_entity_poly.entity_id
_entity_poly.type
_entity_poly.pdbx_seq_one_letter_code
_entity_poly.pdbx_strand_id
1 'polypeptide(L)'
;PVIILSTPKGWTGPKEVDGIKVEGTWRSHQVPLSELATRPDHIELLEHWMKSYKPEELFDENGTLFTEFAEMAPKGESRMSANPHANGGLLLQELVMPDFRRQALEVLQPGKTKSESTKIMGTFLRDVMKINWNKRNFRIFGPDETTSNRLSFLFDITQRNFTAEIYSTDEHISPDGRVMEVLSEHLCQGWLEGYLLTGRHGFFSCYEAFIHIVDSMFNQHAKWLQVCNKIPWRKPIASLNYLLTSHVWQQDHNGNSHQDPGFLDLVANKSADIIRIYLPPDANTLLSVTDHCLRSRNYINVIVAGKQLEMQWLDMDTAIRHCAAGLGIWHWASNDGGSEPDVVMACAGDVPTLETIAAVQILREQLPEIKIRVINVVDLMTLQPASEHSHGLSDHDFDSLFTKNKPIIFAFHGYPLLIHRLSYRRANHKNLHVRGYKGEGTTTTAFDMVVLNTVDRYHLADEVINRLPAFHLRGANTKQYLHQKLLEHKKYIQTYGEDMPEILNWKWNDLSPVKH
;
A
#
# COMPACT_ATOMS: atom_id res chain seq x y z
N PRO A 1 -30.22 19.47 -6.49
CA PRO A 1 -30.60 19.93 -7.85
C PRO A 1 -29.50 19.57 -8.85
N VAL A 2 -29.86 19.16 -10.06
CA VAL A 2 -28.92 18.94 -11.16
C VAL A 2 -29.27 19.95 -12.26
N ILE A 3 -28.26 20.57 -12.87
CA ILE A 3 -28.44 21.55 -13.95
C ILE A 3 -27.92 20.94 -15.26
N ILE A 4 -28.76 20.90 -16.29
CA ILE A 4 -28.35 20.55 -17.66
C ILE A 4 -28.03 21.83 -18.41
N LEU A 5 -26.75 22.09 -18.66
CA LEU A 5 -26.28 23.24 -19.45
C LEU A 5 -25.95 22.81 -20.87
N SER A 6 -26.81 23.16 -21.84
CA SER A 6 -26.61 22.87 -23.26
C SER A 6 -26.15 24.11 -24.00
N THR A 7 -24.88 24.16 -24.38
CA THR A 7 -24.24 25.28 -25.08
C THR A 7 -23.32 24.79 -26.20
N PRO A 8 -23.11 25.55 -27.30
CA PRO A 8 -22.19 25.14 -28.37
C PRO A 8 -20.75 24.91 -27.86
N LYS A 9 -20.07 23.85 -28.32
CA LYS A 9 -18.63 23.68 -28.02
C LYS A 9 -17.82 24.74 -28.76
N GLY A 10 -16.91 25.42 -28.05
CA GLY A 10 -16.18 26.56 -28.61
C GLY A 10 -17.04 27.81 -28.76
N TRP A 11 -18.11 27.95 -27.96
CA TRP A 11 -19.04 29.08 -28.02
C TRP A 11 -18.31 30.42 -28.04
N THR A 12 -18.73 31.31 -28.94
CA THR A 12 -18.14 32.65 -29.24
C THR A 12 -16.82 32.62 -30.00
N GLY A 13 -16.27 31.43 -30.26
CA GLY A 13 -15.09 31.22 -31.11
C GLY A 13 -15.36 31.38 -32.60
N PRO A 14 -14.36 31.11 -33.46
CA PRO A 14 -14.53 31.09 -34.90
C PRO A 14 -15.65 30.12 -35.31
N LYS A 15 -16.64 30.62 -36.05
CA LYS A 15 -17.76 29.80 -36.53
C LYS A 15 -17.31 28.83 -37.62
N GLU A 16 -16.42 29.30 -38.47
CA GLU A 16 -15.88 28.60 -39.62
C GLU A 16 -14.40 28.95 -39.77
N VAL A 17 -13.59 27.98 -40.17
CA VAL A 17 -12.18 28.14 -40.54
C VAL A 17 -11.98 27.32 -41.80
N ASP A 18 -11.42 27.91 -42.85
CA ASP A 18 -11.18 27.25 -44.16
C ASP A 18 -12.43 26.65 -44.82
N GLY A 19 -13.60 27.30 -44.71
CA GLY A 19 -14.84 26.74 -45.26
C GLY A 19 -15.49 25.65 -44.38
N ILE A 20 -14.89 25.33 -43.24
CA ILE A 20 -15.29 24.21 -42.39
C ILE A 20 -15.81 24.73 -41.05
N LYS A 21 -17.02 24.30 -40.68
CA LYS A 21 -17.64 24.65 -39.40
C LYS A 21 -16.79 24.20 -38.19
N VAL A 22 -16.53 25.12 -37.27
CA VAL A 22 -15.73 24.91 -36.05
C VAL A 22 -16.58 25.04 -34.78
N GLU A 23 -17.21 26.19 -34.53
CA GLU A 23 -18.13 26.37 -33.39
C GLU A 23 -19.26 25.33 -33.41
N GLY A 24 -19.57 24.77 -32.24
CA GLY A 24 -20.57 23.73 -32.09
C GLY A 24 -20.11 22.36 -32.59
N THR A 25 -18.82 22.19 -32.89
CA THR A 25 -18.25 20.91 -33.36
C THR A 25 -17.06 20.47 -32.53
N TRP A 26 -16.63 19.22 -32.71
CA TRP A 26 -15.44 18.66 -32.06
C TRP A 26 -14.13 19.35 -32.47
N ARG A 27 -14.09 20.06 -33.60
CA ARG A 27 -12.88 20.77 -34.09
C ARG A 27 -12.43 21.90 -33.17
N SER A 28 -13.36 22.47 -32.41
CA SER A 28 -13.07 23.47 -31.38
C SER A 28 -12.42 22.91 -30.10
N HIS A 29 -12.10 21.61 -30.05
CA HIS A 29 -11.63 20.96 -28.82
C HIS A 29 -10.25 21.42 -28.35
N GLN A 30 -9.31 21.55 -29.28
CA GLN A 30 -7.93 21.88 -28.96
C GLN A 30 -7.64 23.32 -29.39
N VAL A 31 -7.03 23.52 -30.56
CA VAL A 31 -6.72 24.84 -31.10
C VAL A 31 -7.51 25.02 -32.40
N PRO A 32 -8.52 25.92 -32.44
CA PRO A 32 -9.38 26.08 -33.62
C PRO A 32 -8.65 26.77 -34.79
N LEU A 33 -7.55 27.49 -34.54
CA LEU A 33 -6.71 28.15 -35.54
C LEU A 33 -5.27 27.65 -35.41
N SER A 34 -4.82 26.81 -36.33
CA SER A 34 -3.45 26.28 -36.36
C SER A 34 -2.61 27.00 -37.43
N GLU A 35 -1.31 26.71 -37.50
CA GLU A 35 -0.42 27.22 -38.57
C GLU A 35 -0.28 28.75 -38.65
N LEU A 36 -0.46 29.44 -37.52
CA LEU A 36 -0.39 30.91 -37.44
C LEU A 36 0.92 31.50 -37.98
N ALA A 37 2.03 30.75 -37.93
CA ALA A 37 3.33 31.21 -38.44
C ALA A 37 3.41 31.26 -39.97
N THR A 38 2.60 30.46 -40.68
CA THR A 38 2.67 30.27 -42.13
C THR A 38 1.40 30.71 -42.85
N ARG A 39 0.34 31.07 -42.12
CA ARG A 39 -0.97 31.46 -42.66
C ARG A 39 -1.41 32.83 -42.16
N PRO A 40 -1.10 33.92 -42.90
CA PRO A 40 -1.49 35.28 -42.52
C PRO A 40 -3.01 35.45 -42.37
N ASP A 41 -3.80 34.73 -43.16
CA ASP A 41 -5.25 34.74 -43.10
C ASP A 41 -5.78 34.13 -41.77
N HIS A 42 -5.08 33.17 -41.19
CA HIS A 42 -5.40 32.67 -39.84
C HIS A 42 -5.06 33.69 -38.75
N ILE A 43 -4.06 34.55 -38.96
CA ILE A 43 -3.76 35.66 -38.05
C ILE A 43 -4.91 36.68 -38.08
N GLU A 44 -5.44 37.00 -39.26
CA GLU A 44 -6.60 37.90 -39.39
C GLU A 44 -7.85 37.32 -38.70
N LEU A 45 -8.10 36.02 -38.83
CA LEU A 45 -9.19 35.34 -38.11
C LEU A 45 -9.00 35.39 -36.58
N LEU A 46 -7.76 35.20 -36.10
CA LEU A 46 -7.44 35.32 -34.67
C LEU A 46 -7.66 36.75 -34.18
N GLU A 47 -7.19 37.76 -34.92
CA GLU A 47 -7.37 39.17 -34.58
C GLU A 47 -8.87 39.52 -34.53
N HIS A 48 -9.64 39.13 -35.54
CA HIS A 48 -11.08 39.36 -35.58
C HIS A 48 -11.79 38.70 -34.39
N TRP A 49 -11.43 37.46 -34.07
CA TRP A 49 -11.98 36.74 -32.93
C TRP A 49 -11.65 37.46 -31.61
N MET A 50 -10.39 37.82 -31.36
CA MET A 50 -10.01 38.52 -30.13
C MET A 50 -10.68 39.89 -30.01
N LYS A 51 -10.78 40.66 -31.11
CA LYS A 51 -11.47 41.96 -31.15
C LYS A 51 -12.99 41.85 -30.99
N SER A 52 -13.60 40.69 -31.27
CA SER A 52 -15.04 40.49 -31.10
C SER A 52 -15.50 40.61 -29.64
N TYR A 53 -14.61 40.42 -28.67
CA TYR A 53 -14.86 40.63 -27.24
C TYR A 53 -14.72 42.08 -26.79
N LYS A 54 -14.32 42.99 -27.69
CA LYS A 54 -14.13 44.43 -27.44
C LYS A 54 -13.27 44.71 -26.19
N PRO A 55 -12.00 44.28 -26.16
CA PRO A 55 -11.14 44.44 -25.00
C PRO A 55 -11.03 45.90 -24.52
N GLU A 56 -11.16 46.88 -25.41
CA GLU A 56 -11.18 48.31 -25.11
C GLU A 56 -12.39 48.75 -24.26
N GLU A 57 -13.48 47.98 -24.23
CA GLU A 57 -14.63 48.19 -23.35
C GLU A 57 -14.45 47.48 -21.99
N LEU A 58 -13.41 46.65 -21.82
CA LEU A 58 -13.18 45.82 -20.63
C LEU A 58 -11.95 46.23 -19.80
N PHE A 59 -10.93 46.76 -20.47
CA PHE A 59 -9.65 47.12 -19.87
C PHE A 59 -9.27 48.58 -20.16
N ASP A 60 -8.60 49.22 -19.21
CA ASP A 60 -7.99 50.54 -19.40
C ASP A 60 -6.71 50.48 -20.24
N GLU A 61 -6.14 51.64 -20.57
CA GLU A 61 -4.90 51.77 -21.36
C GLU A 61 -3.67 51.11 -20.70
N ASN A 62 -3.73 50.81 -19.39
CA ASN A 62 -2.67 50.12 -18.65
C ASN A 62 -2.88 48.58 -18.60
N GLY A 63 -3.98 48.08 -19.17
CA GLY A 63 -4.35 46.66 -19.11
C GLY A 63 -5.07 46.25 -17.82
N THR A 64 -5.60 47.20 -17.05
CA THR A 64 -6.36 46.96 -15.82
C THR A 64 -7.83 46.72 -16.15
N LEU A 65 -8.44 45.67 -15.61
CA LEU A 65 -9.88 45.42 -15.75
C LEU A 65 -10.67 46.57 -15.12
N PHE A 66 -11.68 47.11 -15.82
CA PHE A 66 -12.51 48.18 -15.26
C PHE A 66 -13.25 47.77 -13.98
N THR A 67 -13.40 48.73 -13.07
CA THR A 67 -13.90 48.49 -11.70
C THR A 67 -15.29 47.86 -11.69
N GLU A 68 -16.20 48.31 -12.56
CA GLU A 68 -17.56 47.76 -12.65
C GLU A 68 -17.61 46.26 -12.94
N PHE A 69 -16.63 45.71 -13.68
CA PHE A 69 -16.51 44.26 -13.92
C PHE A 69 -15.78 43.56 -12.77
N ALA A 70 -14.71 44.18 -12.26
CA ALA A 70 -13.93 43.63 -11.16
C ALA A 70 -14.78 43.42 -9.88
N GLU A 71 -15.72 44.34 -9.62
CA GLU A 71 -16.61 44.28 -8.45
C GLU A 71 -17.69 43.20 -8.53
N MET A 72 -17.95 42.62 -9.70
CA MET A 72 -18.88 41.49 -9.86
C MET A 72 -18.34 40.19 -9.22
N ALA A 73 -17.02 40.09 -9.04
CA ALA A 73 -16.40 38.92 -8.44
C ALA A 73 -16.58 38.91 -6.91
N PRO A 74 -16.72 37.73 -6.27
CA PRO A 74 -16.68 37.62 -4.81
C PRO A 74 -15.39 38.21 -4.22
N LYS A 75 -15.43 38.63 -2.94
CA LYS A 75 -14.27 39.16 -2.21
C LYS A 75 -13.76 38.15 -1.17
N GLY A 76 -12.50 38.29 -0.74
CA GLY A 76 -11.92 37.49 0.33
C GLY A 76 -11.93 35.97 0.03
N GLU A 77 -12.31 35.17 1.04
CA GLU A 77 -12.39 33.70 0.97
C GLU A 77 -13.66 33.19 0.27
N SER A 78 -14.61 34.08 -0.06
CA SER A 78 -15.77 33.72 -0.89
C SER A 78 -15.40 33.52 -2.36
N ARG A 79 -14.20 33.90 -2.78
CA ARG A 79 -13.65 33.58 -4.10
C ARG A 79 -13.34 32.09 -4.18
N MET A 80 -13.76 31.42 -5.24
CA MET A 80 -13.46 29.99 -5.45
C MET A 80 -11.95 29.67 -5.35
N SER A 81 -11.10 30.57 -5.85
CA SER A 81 -9.64 30.42 -5.81
C SER A 81 -9.00 30.68 -4.45
N ALA A 82 -9.69 31.38 -3.54
CA ALA A 82 -9.18 31.74 -2.21
C ALA A 82 -9.91 30.99 -1.08
N ASN A 83 -10.93 30.20 -1.40
CA ASN A 83 -11.67 29.43 -0.40
C ASN A 83 -10.73 28.41 0.27
N PRO A 84 -10.68 28.34 1.61
CA PRO A 84 -9.73 27.49 2.31
C PRO A 84 -9.94 25.99 2.03
N HIS A 85 -11.13 25.55 1.60
CA HIS A 85 -11.35 24.16 1.17
C HIS A 85 -10.56 23.79 -0.10
N ALA A 86 -10.19 24.76 -0.95
CA ALA A 86 -9.33 24.52 -2.11
C ALA A 86 -7.83 24.41 -1.72
N ASN A 87 -7.48 24.79 -0.50
CA ASN A 87 -6.17 24.62 0.12
C ASN A 87 -6.34 23.97 1.50
N GLY A 88 -6.96 22.78 1.53
CA GLY A 88 -7.47 22.15 2.76
C GLY A 88 -6.43 21.88 3.84
N GLY A 89 -5.13 21.91 3.53
CA GLY A 89 -4.09 21.91 4.57
C GLY A 89 -4.19 23.08 5.55
N LEU A 90 -4.82 24.20 5.17
CA LEU A 90 -5.16 25.31 6.08
C LEU A 90 -6.24 24.95 7.10
N LEU A 91 -7.10 23.98 6.77
CA LEU A 91 -8.20 23.50 7.60
C LEU A 91 -7.83 22.24 8.40
N LEU A 92 -6.66 21.66 8.11
CA LEU A 92 -6.24 20.40 8.68
C LEU A 92 -6.03 20.52 10.19
N GLN A 93 -6.89 19.83 10.95
CA GLN A 93 -6.70 19.63 12.38
C GLN A 93 -6.11 18.25 12.61
N GLU A 94 -5.01 18.17 13.34
CA GLU A 94 -4.38 16.89 13.66
C GLU A 94 -5.32 15.97 14.44
N LEU A 95 -5.26 14.68 14.13
CA LEU A 95 -5.93 13.65 14.92
C LEU A 95 -5.35 13.65 16.33
N VAL A 96 -6.22 13.63 17.33
CA VAL A 96 -5.80 13.18 18.66
C VAL A 96 -5.61 11.68 18.55
N MET A 97 -4.39 11.21 18.76
CA MET A 97 -4.06 9.80 18.59
C MET A 97 -4.04 9.11 19.95
N PRO A 98 -4.83 8.05 20.18
CA PRO A 98 -4.71 7.25 21.39
C PRO A 98 -3.37 6.51 21.39
N ASP A 99 -2.90 6.12 22.58
CA ASP A 99 -1.71 5.27 22.68
C ASP A 99 -2.02 3.88 22.11
N PHE A 100 -1.50 3.58 20.92
CA PHE A 100 -1.73 2.31 20.22
C PHE A 100 -1.22 1.09 21.01
N ARG A 101 -0.29 1.29 21.96
CA ARG A 101 0.23 0.24 22.84
C ARG A 101 -0.86 -0.36 23.73
N ARG A 102 -1.96 0.36 23.96
CA ARG A 102 -3.13 -0.17 24.69
C ARG A 102 -3.86 -1.29 23.96
N GLN A 103 -3.67 -1.37 22.64
CA GLN A 103 -4.20 -2.45 21.80
C GLN A 103 -3.14 -3.53 21.53
N ALA A 104 -1.98 -3.47 22.19
CA ALA A 104 -0.91 -4.44 22.02
C ALA A 104 -1.41 -5.86 22.29
N LEU A 105 -1.06 -6.76 21.39
CA LEU A 105 -1.21 -8.19 21.63
C LEU A 105 -0.05 -8.66 22.51
N GLU A 106 -0.36 -9.44 23.55
CA GLU A 106 0.65 -10.06 24.38
C GLU A 106 1.37 -11.18 23.59
N VAL A 107 2.65 -10.96 23.30
CA VAL A 107 3.53 -11.92 22.63
C VAL A 107 4.69 -12.24 23.57
N LEU A 108 4.53 -13.29 24.38
CA LEU A 108 5.57 -13.72 25.33
C LEU A 108 6.75 -14.41 24.63
N GLN A 109 6.46 -15.12 23.54
CA GLN A 109 7.44 -15.85 22.73
C GLN A 109 7.04 -15.79 21.25
N PRO A 110 8.00 -15.57 20.33
CA PRO A 110 7.71 -15.55 18.90
C PRO A 110 7.09 -16.86 18.41
N GLY A 111 6.08 -16.77 17.54
CA GLY A 111 5.48 -17.92 16.86
C GLY A 111 4.72 -18.91 17.77
N LYS A 112 4.30 -18.47 18.97
CA LYS A 112 3.50 -19.28 19.91
C LYS A 112 2.03 -18.87 20.00
N THR A 113 1.74 -17.58 19.78
CA THR A 113 0.40 -17.00 19.79
C THR A 113 -0.09 -16.80 18.36
N LYS A 114 -1.39 -17.00 18.12
CA LYS A 114 -2.04 -16.64 16.87
C LYS A 114 -3.10 -15.54 17.10
N SER A 115 -3.25 -14.63 16.14
CA SER A 115 -4.29 -13.59 16.15
C SER A 115 -4.62 -13.13 14.73
N GLU A 116 -5.78 -12.49 14.55
CA GLU A 116 -6.17 -11.79 13.32
C GLU A 116 -5.66 -10.34 13.39
N SER A 117 -4.63 -9.99 12.60
CA SER A 117 -3.92 -8.70 12.74
C SER A 117 -4.82 -7.50 12.46
N THR A 118 -5.59 -7.53 11.38
CA THR A 118 -6.52 -6.44 11.00
C THR A 118 -7.65 -6.23 12.00
N LYS A 119 -8.05 -7.27 12.74
CA LYS A 119 -9.05 -7.16 13.82
C LYS A 119 -8.57 -6.29 14.98
N ILE A 120 -7.31 -6.47 15.37
CA ILE A 120 -6.66 -5.64 16.41
C ILE A 120 -6.53 -4.20 15.91
N MET A 121 -6.11 -4.01 14.66
CA MET A 121 -6.07 -2.68 14.03
C MET A 121 -7.46 -2.01 13.98
N GLY A 122 -8.53 -2.75 13.70
CA GLY A 122 -9.91 -2.23 13.72
C GLY A 122 -10.29 -1.64 15.08
N THR A 123 -9.81 -2.24 16.17
CA THR A 123 -10.00 -1.72 17.54
C THR A 123 -9.25 -0.39 17.74
N PHE A 124 -8.04 -0.27 17.22
CA PHE A 124 -7.28 0.99 17.24
C PHE A 124 -7.97 2.08 16.41
N LEU A 125 -8.42 1.77 15.19
CA LEU A 125 -9.14 2.72 14.33
C LEU A 125 -10.46 3.19 14.97
N ARG A 126 -11.18 2.31 15.66
CA ARG A 126 -12.34 2.66 16.49
C ARG A 126 -11.97 3.69 17.56
N ASP A 127 -10.88 3.47 18.28
CA ASP A 127 -10.45 4.38 19.35
C ASP A 127 -9.99 5.75 18.80
N VAL A 128 -9.29 5.77 17.66
CA VAL A 128 -8.95 7.01 16.92
C VAL A 128 -10.22 7.76 16.53
N MET A 129 -11.22 7.07 16.00
CA MET A 129 -12.50 7.68 15.64
C MET A 129 -13.25 8.22 16.87
N LYS A 130 -13.26 7.45 17.97
CA LYS A 130 -13.93 7.81 19.23
C LYS A 130 -13.36 9.10 19.82
N ILE A 131 -12.04 9.21 19.94
CA ILE A 131 -11.41 10.39 20.54
C ILE A 131 -11.53 11.65 19.66
N ASN A 132 -11.69 11.47 18.35
CA ASN A 132 -11.91 12.56 17.39
C ASN A 132 -13.39 12.79 17.02
N TRP A 133 -14.33 12.17 17.75
CA TRP A 133 -15.75 12.16 17.37
C TRP A 133 -16.34 13.57 17.15
N ASN A 134 -16.03 14.48 18.08
CA ASN A 134 -16.54 15.85 18.04
C ASN A 134 -15.91 16.71 16.95
N LYS A 135 -14.67 16.42 16.54
CA LYS A 135 -13.96 17.12 15.45
C LYS A 135 -14.50 16.76 14.07
N ARG A 136 -15.14 15.59 13.94
CA ARG A 136 -15.73 15.09 12.69
C ARG A 136 -14.74 15.01 11.52
N ASN A 137 -13.48 14.72 11.82
CA ASN A 137 -12.36 14.79 10.89
C ASN A 137 -11.72 13.43 10.56
N PHE A 138 -12.36 12.30 10.89
CA PHE A 138 -11.90 10.95 10.55
C PHE A 138 -13.04 10.10 9.97
N ARG A 139 -12.77 9.40 8.87
CA ARG A 139 -13.68 8.43 8.22
C ARG A 139 -12.93 7.20 7.71
N ILE A 140 -13.66 6.08 7.64
CA ILE A 140 -13.20 4.82 7.05
C ILE A 140 -13.96 4.60 5.75
N PHE A 141 -13.28 4.07 4.74
CA PHE A 141 -13.83 3.77 3.42
C PHE A 141 -13.55 2.30 3.09
N GLY A 142 -14.49 1.62 2.45
CA GLY A 142 -14.32 0.23 2.02
C GLY A 142 -15.39 -0.18 1.00
N PRO A 143 -15.05 -0.97 -0.03
CA PRO A 143 -15.98 -1.25 -1.11
C PRO A 143 -16.90 -2.44 -0.77
N ASP A 144 -17.73 -2.29 0.28
CA ASP A 144 -18.53 -3.37 0.88
C ASP A 144 -17.70 -4.48 1.56
N GLU A 145 -16.54 -4.09 2.11
CA GLU A 145 -15.56 -5.03 2.63
C GLU A 145 -15.16 -4.75 4.07
N THR A 146 -15.65 -3.71 4.74
CA THR A 146 -15.18 -3.31 6.08
C THR A 146 -15.30 -4.46 7.08
N THR A 147 -16.44 -5.17 7.09
CA THR A 147 -16.62 -6.37 7.92
C THR A 147 -15.73 -7.52 7.46
N SER A 148 -15.64 -7.77 6.16
CA SER A 148 -14.83 -8.86 5.62
C SER A 148 -13.33 -8.68 5.93
N ASN A 149 -12.87 -7.44 5.95
CA ASN A 149 -11.52 -7.01 6.29
C ASN A 149 -11.29 -6.90 7.80
N ARG A 150 -12.21 -7.46 8.61
CA ARG A 150 -12.17 -7.56 10.07
C ARG A 150 -12.16 -6.22 10.82
N LEU A 151 -12.66 -5.15 10.22
CA LEU A 151 -12.75 -3.83 10.85
C LEU A 151 -14.06 -3.58 11.60
N SER A 152 -14.83 -4.64 11.90
CA SER A 152 -16.19 -4.55 12.47
C SER A 152 -16.26 -3.84 13.83
N PHE A 153 -15.17 -3.75 14.59
CA PHE A 153 -15.15 -3.00 15.86
C PHE A 153 -15.45 -1.51 15.69
N LEU A 154 -15.32 -0.96 14.48
CA LEU A 154 -15.82 0.38 14.16
C LEU A 154 -17.31 0.52 14.50
N PHE A 155 -18.09 -0.55 14.32
CA PHE A 155 -19.54 -0.53 14.51
C PHE A 155 -19.98 -0.48 15.98
N ASP A 156 -19.04 -0.60 16.94
CA ASP A 156 -19.29 -0.35 18.35
C ASP A 156 -19.66 1.13 18.62
N ILE A 157 -19.22 2.06 17.77
CA ILE A 157 -19.39 3.51 17.97
C ILE A 157 -20.02 4.24 16.79
N THR A 158 -20.15 3.59 15.63
CA THR A 158 -20.68 4.19 14.40
C THR A 158 -21.43 3.15 13.58
N GLN A 159 -22.03 3.59 12.49
CA GLN A 159 -22.63 2.75 11.45
C GLN A 159 -21.98 3.06 10.09
N ARG A 160 -22.38 2.29 9.08
CA ARG A 160 -22.22 2.62 7.66
C ARG A 160 -23.13 3.78 7.30
N ASN A 161 -22.61 4.75 6.57
CA ASN A 161 -23.39 5.85 6.06
C ASN A 161 -24.36 5.34 4.97
N PHE A 162 -25.65 5.51 5.18
CA PHE A 162 -26.66 5.10 4.22
C PHE A 162 -27.89 6.01 4.30
N THR A 163 -28.30 6.57 3.16
CA THR A 163 -29.38 7.57 3.08
C THR A 163 -30.58 7.12 2.26
N ALA A 164 -30.60 5.87 1.79
CA ALA A 164 -31.77 5.29 1.13
C ALA A 164 -32.68 4.60 2.17
N GLU A 165 -33.66 3.83 1.69
CA GLU A 165 -34.61 3.12 2.57
C GLU A 165 -33.90 2.05 3.41
N ILE A 166 -34.09 2.11 4.73
CA ILE A 166 -33.51 1.18 5.70
C ILE A 166 -34.57 0.17 6.11
N TYR A 167 -34.31 -1.12 5.88
CA TYR A 167 -35.19 -2.22 6.28
C TYR A 167 -34.80 -2.79 7.64
N SER A 168 -35.72 -3.52 8.29
CA SER A 168 -35.48 -4.14 9.59
C SER A 168 -34.41 -5.24 9.59
N THR A 169 -34.03 -5.74 8.40
CA THR A 169 -32.98 -6.74 8.20
C THR A 169 -31.59 -6.13 8.07
N ASP A 170 -31.49 -4.81 7.92
CA ASP A 170 -30.21 -4.16 7.69
C ASP A 170 -29.47 -3.89 9.01
N GLU A 171 -28.17 -4.18 9.04
CA GLU A 171 -27.36 -4.09 10.24
C GLU A 171 -26.30 -2.98 10.17
N HIS A 172 -26.18 -2.23 11.25
CA HIS A 172 -25.17 -1.17 11.41
C HIS A 172 -25.18 -0.16 10.26
N ILE A 173 -26.36 0.30 9.82
CA ILE A 173 -26.53 1.37 8.83
C ILE A 173 -27.26 2.58 9.41
N SER A 174 -26.87 3.79 9.02
CA SER A 174 -27.46 5.05 9.50
C SER A 174 -27.11 6.22 8.56
N PRO A 175 -27.98 7.23 8.38
CA PRO A 175 -27.66 8.44 7.61
C PRO A 175 -26.46 9.23 8.16
N ASP A 176 -26.10 9.05 9.43
CA ASP A 176 -25.01 9.76 10.10
C ASP A 176 -23.72 8.93 10.27
N GLY A 177 -23.66 7.74 9.65
CA GLY A 177 -22.52 6.82 9.76
C GLY A 177 -21.18 7.43 9.32
N ARG A 178 -20.09 6.96 9.94
CA ARG A 178 -18.69 7.35 9.65
C ARG A 178 -17.89 6.36 8.81
N VAL A 179 -18.43 5.16 8.62
CA VAL A 179 -17.90 4.19 7.65
C VAL A 179 -18.62 4.44 6.33
N MET A 180 -17.89 4.69 5.27
CA MET A 180 -18.41 4.95 3.93
C MET A 180 -18.25 3.69 3.10
N GLU A 181 -19.35 3.04 2.73
CA GLU A 181 -19.30 1.82 1.91
C GLU A 181 -20.24 1.92 0.71
N VAL A 182 -19.73 1.45 -0.41
CA VAL A 182 -20.44 1.19 -1.66
C VAL A 182 -19.54 0.26 -2.45
N LEU A 183 -20.08 -0.72 -3.17
CA LEU A 183 -19.31 -1.66 -3.99
C LEU A 183 -18.70 -0.96 -5.22
N SER A 184 -17.73 -0.08 -4.98
CA SER A 184 -16.99 0.71 -5.96
C SER A 184 -15.75 1.31 -5.31
N GLU A 185 -14.59 0.79 -5.69
CA GLU A 185 -13.27 1.31 -5.31
C GLU A 185 -13.11 2.76 -5.77
N HIS A 186 -13.62 3.07 -6.97
CA HIS A 186 -13.61 4.43 -7.52
C HIS A 186 -14.31 5.44 -6.60
N LEU A 187 -15.51 5.11 -6.11
CA LEU A 187 -16.24 5.99 -5.19
C LEU A 187 -15.53 6.07 -3.84
N CYS A 188 -15.10 4.94 -3.28
CA CYS A 188 -14.42 4.91 -1.99
C CYS A 188 -13.13 5.76 -2.01
N GLN A 189 -12.27 5.56 -3.00
CA GLN A 189 -11.06 6.36 -3.16
C GLN A 189 -11.38 7.82 -3.49
N GLY A 190 -12.31 8.09 -4.42
CA GLY A 190 -12.67 9.45 -4.80
C GLY A 190 -13.22 10.27 -3.63
N TRP A 191 -14.08 9.66 -2.80
CA TRP A 191 -14.56 10.29 -1.57
C TRP A 191 -13.43 10.51 -0.57
N LEU A 192 -12.52 9.55 -0.38
CA LEU A 192 -11.38 9.72 0.50
C LEU A 192 -10.46 10.84 0.01
N GLU A 193 -10.08 10.87 -1.26
CA GLU A 193 -9.26 11.95 -1.83
C GLU A 193 -9.89 13.32 -1.60
N GLY A 194 -11.19 13.48 -1.90
CA GLY A 194 -11.91 14.72 -1.62
C GLY A 194 -11.94 15.08 -0.13
N TYR A 195 -12.09 14.09 0.75
CA TYR A 195 -12.09 14.24 2.20
C TYR A 195 -10.73 14.73 2.73
N LEU A 196 -9.63 14.21 2.17
CA LEU A 196 -8.25 14.59 2.51
C LEU A 196 -7.89 15.98 1.95
N LEU A 197 -8.19 16.21 0.67
CA LEU A 197 -7.91 17.48 -0.03
C LEU A 197 -8.60 18.69 0.62
N THR A 198 -9.68 18.44 1.36
CA THR A 198 -10.45 19.45 2.11
C THR A 198 -10.10 19.51 3.60
N GLY A 199 -9.01 18.87 4.03
CA GLY A 199 -8.41 19.07 5.37
C GLY A 199 -8.84 18.08 6.45
N ARG A 200 -9.28 16.87 6.10
CA ARG A 200 -9.59 15.81 7.09
C ARG A 200 -8.70 14.57 6.88
N HIS A 201 -8.96 13.50 7.63
CA HIS A 201 -8.16 12.27 7.66
C HIS A 201 -9.00 11.05 7.31
N GLY A 202 -8.42 10.04 6.69
CA GLY A 202 -9.15 8.81 6.46
C GLY A 202 -8.27 7.61 6.16
N PHE A 203 -8.93 6.48 6.01
CA PHE A 203 -8.31 5.18 5.82
C PHE A 203 -9.19 4.34 4.90
N PHE A 204 -8.58 3.69 3.90
CA PHE A 204 -9.28 2.92 2.88
C PHE A 204 -8.81 1.47 2.92
N SER A 205 -9.71 0.53 3.22
CA SER A 205 -9.43 -0.90 3.12
C SER A 205 -9.99 -1.47 1.82
N CYS A 206 -9.23 -2.31 1.15
CA CYS A 206 -9.64 -3.00 -0.06
C CYS A 206 -9.01 -4.40 -0.11
N TYR A 207 -9.68 -5.35 -0.75
CA TYR A 207 -9.07 -6.59 -1.19
C TYR A 207 -7.91 -6.29 -2.12
N GLU A 208 -6.77 -6.95 -1.89
CA GLU A 208 -5.52 -6.63 -2.58
C GLU A 208 -5.65 -6.64 -4.11
N ALA A 209 -6.26 -7.66 -4.71
CA ALA A 209 -6.36 -7.76 -6.16
C ALA A 209 -7.26 -6.69 -6.80
N PHE A 210 -8.23 -6.15 -6.05
CA PHE A 210 -9.21 -5.20 -6.57
C PHE A 210 -8.76 -3.75 -6.47
N ILE A 211 -7.69 -3.47 -5.71
CA ILE A 211 -7.12 -2.13 -5.68
C ILE A 211 -6.68 -1.66 -7.07
N HIS A 212 -6.39 -2.60 -7.98
CA HIS A 212 -6.06 -2.31 -9.37
C HIS A 212 -7.15 -1.52 -10.13
N ILE A 213 -8.40 -1.61 -9.69
CA ILE A 213 -9.52 -0.84 -10.23
C ILE A 213 -9.26 0.67 -10.13
N VAL A 214 -8.49 1.11 -9.13
CA VAL A 214 -8.17 2.53 -8.88
C VAL A 214 -6.72 2.92 -9.18
N ASP A 215 -5.98 2.08 -9.92
CA ASP A 215 -4.59 2.35 -10.35
C ASP A 215 -4.42 3.75 -10.96
N SER A 216 -5.36 4.13 -11.83
CA SER A 216 -5.33 5.43 -12.50
C SER A 216 -5.62 6.59 -11.54
N MET A 217 -6.51 6.42 -10.57
CA MET A 217 -6.79 7.44 -9.54
C MET A 217 -5.58 7.62 -8.63
N PHE A 218 -4.95 6.52 -8.19
CA PHE A 218 -3.68 6.55 -7.46
C PHE A 218 -2.62 7.34 -8.24
N ASN A 219 -2.48 7.09 -9.55
CA ASN A 219 -1.54 7.83 -10.40
C ASN A 219 -1.82 9.33 -10.42
N GLN A 220 -3.08 9.76 -10.47
CA GLN A 220 -3.44 11.18 -10.46
C GLN A 220 -3.19 11.84 -9.11
N HIS A 221 -3.53 11.17 -8.00
CA HIS A 221 -3.25 11.67 -6.67
C HIS A 221 -1.73 11.80 -6.41
N ALA A 222 -0.95 10.82 -6.85
CA ALA A 222 0.51 10.86 -6.76
C ALA A 222 1.11 12.04 -7.56
N LYS A 223 0.63 12.28 -8.79
CA LYS A 223 1.04 13.45 -9.59
C LYS A 223 0.65 14.76 -8.91
N TRP A 224 -0.55 14.84 -8.34
CA TRP A 224 -0.99 16.00 -7.60
C TRP A 224 -0.06 16.31 -6.43
N LEU A 225 0.24 15.33 -5.57
CA LEU A 225 1.16 15.50 -4.43
C LEU A 225 2.56 15.91 -4.88
N GLN A 226 3.09 15.30 -5.95
CA GLN A 226 4.41 15.62 -6.49
C GLN A 226 4.53 17.10 -6.89
N VAL A 227 3.49 17.65 -7.53
CA VAL A 227 3.44 19.07 -7.91
C VAL A 227 3.23 19.94 -6.66
N CYS A 228 2.31 19.56 -5.78
CA CYS A 228 1.97 20.33 -4.58
C CYS A 228 3.15 20.49 -3.62
N ASN A 229 4.02 19.49 -3.49
CA ASN A 229 5.22 19.57 -2.66
C ASN A 229 6.23 20.64 -3.14
N LYS A 230 6.09 21.14 -4.38
CA LYS A 230 6.89 22.23 -4.94
C LYS A 230 6.20 23.60 -4.88
N ILE A 231 4.97 23.66 -4.35
CA ILE A 231 4.16 24.88 -4.29
C ILE A 231 4.08 25.35 -2.82
N PRO A 232 4.87 26.37 -2.41
CA PRO A 232 5.06 26.70 -1.00
C PRO A 232 3.81 27.25 -0.29
N TRP A 233 2.87 27.84 -1.03
CA TRP A 233 1.62 28.36 -0.46
C TRP A 233 0.56 27.28 -0.24
N ARG A 234 0.68 26.11 -0.89
CA ARG A 234 -0.23 25.00 -0.69
C ARG A 234 0.19 24.23 0.56
N LYS A 235 -0.68 24.18 1.56
CA LYS A 235 -0.37 23.55 2.84
C LYS A 235 -0.51 22.02 2.74
N PRO A 236 0.34 21.25 3.46
CA PRO A 236 0.25 19.79 3.47
C PRO A 236 -1.11 19.29 3.94
N ILE A 237 -1.57 18.20 3.33
CA ILE A 237 -2.79 17.47 3.71
C ILE A 237 -2.42 16.18 4.46
N ALA A 238 -3.41 15.57 5.11
CA ALA A 238 -3.25 14.21 5.63
C ALA A 238 -2.95 13.24 4.49
N SER A 239 -2.15 12.21 4.78
CA SER A 239 -1.77 11.19 3.81
C SER A 239 -2.96 10.32 3.38
N LEU A 240 -2.88 9.82 2.15
CA LEU A 240 -3.76 8.78 1.63
C LEU A 240 -3.29 7.43 2.16
N ASN A 241 -4.13 6.73 2.93
CA ASN A 241 -3.77 5.48 3.60
C ASN A 241 -4.59 4.31 3.05
N TYR A 242 -3.89 3.33 2.47
CA TYR A 242 -4.46 2.07 2.02
C TYR A 242 -4.13 0.95 3.02
N LEU A 243 -5.11 0.11 3.31
CA LEU A 243 -4.94 -1.25 3.79
C LEU A 243 -5.30 -2.21 2.66
N LEU A 244 -4.30 -2.93 2.17
CA LEU A 244 -4.47 -4.09 1.30
C LEU A 244 -4.49 -5.33 2.18
N THR A 245 -5.65 -5.97 2.24
CA THR A 245 -5.90 -7.16 3.05
C THR A 245 -6.69 -8.15 2.21
N SER A 246 -7.01 -9.33 2.74
CA SER A 246 -7.54 -10.43 1.92
C SER A 246 -6.59 -10.63 0.73
N HIS A 247 -5.31 -10.73 1.06
CA HIS A 247 -4.25 -10.62 0.07
C HIS A 247 -4.04 -11.95 -0.66
N VAL A 248 -3.18 -11.95 -1.68
CA VAL A 248 -2.93 -13.05 -2.61
C VAL A 248 -2.80 -14.44 -1.97
N TRP A 249 -2.18 -14.54 -0.80
CA TRP A 249 -1.93 -15.82 -0.11
C TRP A 249 -3.14 -16.43 0.61
N GLN A 250 -4.24 -15.68 0.77
CA GLN A 250 -5.36 -16.03 1.66
C GLN A 250 -6.72 -15.64 1.04
N GLN A 251 -7.00 -16.20 -0.15
CA GLN A 251 -8.24 -16.00 -0.91
C GLN A 251 -9.05 -17.30 -1.04
N ASP A 252 -9.26 -17.92 0.12
CA ASP A 252 -9.76 -19.30 0.32
C ASP A 252 -11.08 -19.60 -0.40
N HIS A 253 -11.96 -18.61 -0.56
CA HIS A 253 -13.27 -18.78 -1.19
C HIS A 253 -13.35 -18.30 -2.64
N ASN A 254 -12.29 -17.65 -3.15
CA ASN A 254 -12.37 -16.86 -4.38
C ASN A 254 -11.39 -17.33 -5.47
N GLY A 255 -10.18 -17.74 -5.10
CA GLY A 255 -9.17 -18.24 -6.02
C GLY A 255 -8.53 -17.17 -6.92
N ASN A 256 -8.12 -17.57 -8.14
CA ASN A 256 -7.15 -16.84 -8.97
C ASN A 256 -7.55 -15.40 -9.35
N SER A 257 -8.84 -15.11 -9.54
CA SER A 257 -9.28 -13.74 -9.88
C SER A 257 -9.04 -12.72 -8.75
N HIS A 258 -8.77 -13.18 -7.53
CA HIS A 258 -8.48 -12.35 -6.36
C HIS A 258 -7.00 -12.38 -5.97
N GLN A 259 -6.13 -12.84 -6.88
CA GLN A 259 -4.72 -13.09 -6.61
C GLN A 259 -3.83 -12.21 -7.49
N ASP A 260 -3.67 -10.95 -7.11
CA ASP A 260 -2.73 -10.02 -7.74
C ASP A 260 -2.15 -9.00 -6.74
N PRO A 261 -0.90 -9.16 -6.29
CA PRO A 261 -0.20 -8.22 -5.41
C PRO A 261 0.55 -7.10 -6.18
N GLY A 262 0.26 -6.92 -7.47
CA GLY A 262 1.01 -6.04 -8.39
C GLY A 262 0.89 -4.54 -8.10
N PHE A 263 -0.01 -4.14 -7.21
CA PHE A 263 -0.14 -2.74 -6.84
C PHE A 263 1.15 -2.17 -6.23
N LEU A 264 1.94 -3.01 -5.55
CA LEU A 264 3.23 -2.62 -4.99
C LEU A 264 4.21 -2.14 -6.09
N ASP A 265 4.22 -2.80 -7.24
CA ASP A 265 5.03 -2.41 -8.40
C ASP A 265 4.60 -1.05 -8.97
N LEU A 266 3.28 -0.80 -9.04
CA LEU A 266 2.73 0.48 -9.48
C LEU A 266 3.09 1.62 -8.53
N VAL A 267 3.02 1.36 -7.23
CA VAL A 267 3.35 2.34 -6.18
C VAL A 267 4.83 2.68 -6.23
N ALA A 268 5.69 1.67 -6.33
CA ALA A 268 7.14 1.84 -6.45
C ALA A 268 7.59 2.59 -7.71
N ASN A 269 6.72 2.80 -8.71
CA ASN A 269 7.01 3.66 -9.88
C ASN A 269 6.91 5.16 -9.58
N LYS A 270 6.44 5.57 -8.39
CA LYS A 270 6.26 6.98 -8.04
C LYS A 270 7.46 7.55 -7.30
N SER A 271 7.46 8.88 -7.17
CA SER A 271 8.52 9.60 -6.48
C SER A 271 8.67 9.14 -5.02
N ALA A 272 9.91 8.95 -4.60
CA ALA A 272 10.30 8.61 -3.23
C ALA A 272 9.81 9.60 -2.17
N ASP A 273 9.52 10.85 -2.58
CA ASP A 273 9.06 11.88 -1.67
C ASP A 273 7.62 11.66 -1.21
N ILE A 274 6.86 10.79 -1.87
CA ILE A 274 5.41 10.64 -1.65
C ILE A 274 4.94 9.23 -1.36
N ILE A 275 5.69 8.17 -1.69
CA ILE A 275 5.20 6.79 -1.49
C ILE A 275 5.83 6.07 -0.30
N ARG A 276 5.05 5.28 0.41
CA ARG A 276 5.51 4.37 1.46
C ARG A 276 4.84 3.01 1.31
N ILE A 277 5.60 1.92 1.47
CA ILE A 277 5.11 0.55 1.35
C ILE A 277 5.50 -0.22 2.62
N TYR A 278 4.51 -0.68 3.36
CA TYR A 278 4.69 -1.39 4.62
C TYR A 278 4.09 -2.79 4.57
N LEU A 279 4.85 -3.80 4.99
CA LEU A 279 4.45 -5.21 5.07
C LEU A 279 4.66 -5.76 6.51
N PRO A 280 3.87 -5.29 7.49
CA PRO A 280 3.96 -5.78 8.87
C PRO A 280 3.67 -7.30 8.94
N PRO A 281 4.53 -8.11 9.60
CA PRO A 281 4.34 -9.55 9.69
C PRO A 281 3.39 -9.99 10.82
N ASP A 282 2.92 -9.08 11.67
CA ASP A 282 2.01 -9.36 12.79
C ASP A 282 1.22 -8.12 13.25
N ALA A 283 0.34 -8.32 14.25
CA ALA A 283 -0.56 -7.29 14.76
C ALA A 283 0.16 -6.10 15.44
N ASN A 284 1.21 -6.36 16.22
CA ASN A 284 1.94 -5.30 16.93
C ASN A 284 2.70 -4.41 15.94
N THR A 285 3.29 -5.02 14.92
CA THR A 285 3.95 -4.31 13.82
C THR A 285 2.93 -3.48 13.02
N LEU A 286 1.76 -4.05 12.73
CA LEU A 286 0.66 -3.37 12.03
C LEU A 286 0.13 -2.15 12.82
N LEU A 287 -0.02 -2.26 14.14
CA LEU A 287 -0.43 -1.14 15.00
C LEU A 287 0.57 0.03 14.93
N SER A 288 1.87 -0.27 15.05
CA SER A 288 2.92 0.75 14.96
C SER A 288 2.96 1.43 13.59
N VAL A 289 2.80 0.67 12.50
CA VAL A 289 2.71 1.22 11.14
C VAL A 289 1.48 2.09 10.99
N THR A 290 0.33 1.67 11.53
CA THR A 290 -0.93 2.41 11.40
C THR A 290 -0.89 3.74 12.16
N ASP A 291 -0.33 3.77 13.37
CA ASP A 291 -0.12 5.02 14.13
C ASP A 291 0.78 5.99 13.34
N HIS A 292 1.88 5.51 12.76
CA HIS A 292 2.77 6.31 11.92
C HIS A 292 2.03 6.87 10.69
N CYS A 293 1.31 6.02 9.95
CA CYS A 293 0.63 6.41 8.72
C CYS A 293 -0.41 7.51 8.95
N LEU A 294 -1.23 7.41 10.01
CA LEU A 294 -2.25 8.40 10.36
C LEU A 294 -1.67 9.77 10.78
N ARG A 295 -0.38 9.82 11.15
CA ARG A 295 0.33 11.07 11.48
C ARG A 295 1.03 11.70 10.29
N SER A 296 1.26 10.96 9.22
CA SER A 296 2.02 11.47 8.08
C SER A 296 1.25 12.51 7.27
N ARG A 297 1.97 13.26 6.43
CA ARG A 297 1.44 14.33 5.58
C ARG A 297 1.98 14.20 4.18
N ASN A 298 1.15 14.48 3.18
CA ASN A 298 1.49 14.41 1.75
C ASN A 298 2.13 13.09 1.31
N TYR A 299 1.85 11.98 1.99
CA TYR A 299 2.23 10.65 1.54
C TYR A 299 1.04 9.86 1.02
N ILE A 300 1.36 8.82 0.26
CA ILE A 300 0.50 7.70 -0.02
C ILE A 300 1.12 6.49 0.66
N ASN A 301 0.48 6.02 1.72
CA ASN A 301 0.93 4.88 2.50
C ASN A 301 0.14 3.64 2.07
N VAL A 302 0.86 2.60 1.68
CA VAL A 302 0.29 1.29 1.33
C VAL A 302 0.72 0.30 2.39
N ILE A 303 -0.25 -0.21 3.14
CA ILE A 303 -0.04 -1.22 4.19
C ILE A 303 -0.62 -2.54 3.68
N VAL A 304 0.19 -3.59 3.60
CA VAL A 304 -0.26 -4.95 3.28
C VAL A 304 -0.32 -5.76 4.57
N ALA A 305 -1.49 -6.30 4.90
CA ALA A 305 -1.64 -7.12 6.10
C ALA A 305 -2.74 -8.17 5.96
N GLY A 306 -2.45 -9.35 6.48
CA GLY A 306 -3.33 -10.49 6.56
C GLY A 306 -4.42 -10.32 7.61
N LYS A 307 -5.55 -10.96 7.33
CA LYS A 307 -6.74 -10.93 8.20
C LYS A 307 -7.04 -12.26 8.84
N GLN A 308 -6.35 -13.32 8.44
CA GLN A 308 -6.58 -14.66 8.96
C GLN A 308 -5.91 -14.82 10.32
N LEU A 309 -6.18 -15.95 10.97
CA LEU A 309 -5.56 -16.30 12.23
C LEU A 309 -4.08 -16.68 12.01
N GLU A 310 -3.17 -15.77 12.32
CA GLU A 310 -1.75 -15.84 11.96
C GLU A 310 -0.83 -15.81 13.17
N MET A 311 0.36 -16.40 13.02
CA MET A 311 1.41 -16.36 14.03
C MET A 311 1.86 -14.93 14.33
N GLN A 312 2.18 -14.69 15.60
CA GLN A 312 2.60 -13.39 16.11
C GLN A 312 4.05 -13.48 16.58
N TRP A 313 4.86 -12.46 16.30
CA TRP A 313 6.32 -12.58 16.37
C TRP A 313 6.94 -11.65 17.40
N LEU A 314 6.52 -10.39 17.41
CA LEU A 314 7.15 -9.34 18.19
C LEU A 314 6.23 -8.85 19.31
N ASP A 315 6.79 -8.72 20.51
CA ASP A 315 6.18 -7.87 21.53
C ASP A 315 6.13 -6.40 21.07
N MET A 316 5.32 -5.59 21.74
CA MET A 316 5.08 -4.19 21.31
C MET A 316 6.37 -3.34 21.31
N ASP A 317 7.25 -3.46 22.30
CA ASP A 317 8.47 -2.64 22.37
C ASP A 317 9.47 -3.02 21.28
N THR A 318 9.55 -4.31 20.96
CA THR A 318 10.34 -4.83 19.84
C THR A 318 9.73 -4.42 18.50
N ALA A 319 8.42 -4.50 18.33
CA ALA A 319 7.72 -4.07 17.12
C ALA A 319 7.94 -2.57 16.83
N ILE A 320 7.86 -1.70 17.84
CA ILE A 320 8.11 -0.25 17.69
C ILE A 320 9.52 0.01 17.18
N ARG A 321 10.53 -0.62 17.79
CA ARG A 321 11.93 -0.45 17.38
C ARG A 321 12.17 -0.98 15.96
N HIS A 322 11.58 -2.13 15.64
CA HIS A 322 11.69 -2.76 14.32
C HIS A 322 11.01 -1.93 13.22
N CYS A 323 9.80 -1.41 13.46
CA CYS A 323 9.12 -0.49 12.56
C CYS A 323 9.88 0.84 12.38
N ALA A 324 10.44 1.39 13.45
CA ALA A 324 11.21 2.63 13.37
C ALA A 324 12.49 2.47 12.52
N ALA A 325 13.11 1.29 12.55
CA ALA A 325 14.23 0.95 11.67
C ALA A 325 13.78 0.55 10.25
N GLY A 326 12.53 0.11 10.09
CA GLY A 326 11.93 -0.37 8.84
C GLY A 326 12.33 -1.79 8.46
N LEU A 327 13.47 -2.29 8.94
CA LEU A 327 13.88 -3.70 8.85
C LEU A 327 14.87 -4.03 9.97
N GLY A 328 15.19 -5.31 10.15
CA GLY A 328 16.15 -5.71 11.17
C GLY A 328 16.43 -7.21 11.24
N ILE A 329 17.54 -7.55 11.92
CA ILE A 329 17.90 -8.94 12.22
C ILE A 329 17.02 -9.47 13.33
N TRP A 330 16.41 -10.63 13.11
CA TRP A 330 15.73 -11.39 14.17
C TRP A 330 16.74 -12.32 14.85
N HIS A 331 17.32 -11.85 15.95
CA HIS A 331 18.37 -12.57 16.66
C HIS A 331 17.92 -13.93 17.20
N TRP A 332 16.66 -14.07 17.62
CA TRP A 332 16.11 -15.33 18.12
C TRP A 332 15.93 -16.38 17.01
N ALA A 333 15.80 -15.95 15.75
CA ALA A 333 15.71 -16.83 14.59
C ALA A 333 17.08 -17.13 13.97
N SER A 334 18.06 -16.25 14.19
CA SER A 334 19.44 -16.37 13.68
C SER A 334 20.31 -17.27 14.56
N ASN A 335 21.35 -17.88 13.98
CA ASN A 335 22.39 -18.62 14.72
C ASN A 335 23.83 -18.22 14.29
N ASP A 336 23.99 -17.14 13.51
CA ASP A 336 25.29 -16.61 13.09
C ASP A 336 26.08 -15.96 14.24
N GLY A 337 25.43 -15.65 15.37
CA GLY A 337 26.09 -15.15 16.59
C GLY A 337 26.81 -13.82 16.41
N GLY A 338 26.38 -13.01 15.42
CA GLY A 338 27.06 -11.78 15.03
C GLY A 338 28.31 -11.99 14.16
N SER A 339 28.66 -13.24 13.83
CA SER A 339 29.68 -13.55 12.83
C SER A 339 29.10 -13.48 11.41
N GLU A 340 29.95 -13.61 10.39
CA GLU A 340 29.48 -13.68 9.01
C GLU A 340 28.64 -14.97 8.81
N PRO A 341 27.38 -14.87 8.31
CA PRO A 341 26.56 -16.05 8.07
C PRO A 341 27.02 -16.81 6.82
N ASP A 342 26.59 -18.06 6.69
CA ASP A 342 26.67 -18.81 5.43
C ASP A 342 25.57 -18.35 4.46
N VAL A 343 24.39 -18.00 5.00
CA VAL A 343 23.22 -17.55 4.23
C VAL A 343 22.40 -16.52 5.00
N VAL A 344 21.81 -15.57 4.28
CA VAL A 344 20.80 -14.65 4.79
C VAL A 344 19.42 -15.14 4.36
N MET A 345 18.51 -15.32 5.31
CA MET A 345 17.09 -15.60 5.08
C MET A 345 16.31 -14.30 5.33
N ALA A 346 15.87 -13.66 4.26
CA ALA A 346 15.13 -12.39 4.33
C ALA A 346 13.65 -12.60 4.03
N CYS A 347 12.77 -11.84 4.69
CA CYS A 347 11.33 -11.92 4.47
C CYS A 347 10.62 -10.56 4.58
N ALA A 348 9.57 -10.36 3.79
CA ALA A 348 8.66 -9.22 3.89
C ALA A 348 7.22 -9.64 3.60
N GLY A 349 6.30 -9.34 4.53
CA GLY A 349 4.93 -9.87 4.56
C GLY A 349 4.76 -10.95 5.63
N ASP A 350 3.54 -11.09 6.14
CA ASP A 350 3.12 -12.08 7.15
C ASP A 350 3.36 -13.53 6.71
N VAL A 351 2.79 -13.96 5.59
CA VAL A 351 2.92 -15.32 5.07
C VAL A 351 4.37 -15.64 4.66
N PRO A 352 5.09 -14.78 3.91
CA PRO A 352 6.52 -14.97 3.65
C PRO A 352 7.37 -15.07 4.91
N THR A 353 7.01 -14.33 5.97
CA THR A 353 7.69 -14.42 7.26
C THR A 353 7.47 -15.79 7.92
N LEU A 354 6.23 -16.27 7.98
CA LEU A 354 5.92 -17.60 8.51
C LEU A 354 6.75 -18.69 7.82
N GLU A 355 6.73 -18.72 6.50
CA GLU A 355 7.41 -19.76 5.72
C GLU A 355 8.93 -19.67 5.82
N THR A 356 9.47 -18.45 5.93
CA THR A 356 10.91 -18.24 6.17
C THR A 356 11.32 -18.78 7.53
N ILE A 357 10.59 -18.47 8.60
CA ILE A 357 10.92 -18.94 9.95
C ILE A 357 10.77 -20.46 10.04
N ALA A 358 9.76 -21.04 9.39
CA ALA A 358 9.61 -22.49 9.34
C ALA A 358 10.75 -23.16 8.54
N ALA A 359 11.20 -22.58 7.43
CA ALA A 359 12.36 -23.07 6.68
C ALA A 359 13.64 -23.03 7.53
N VAL A 360 13.84 -21.95 8.27
CA VAL A 360 14.96 -21.80 9.21
C VAL A 360 14.93 -22.88 10.29
N GLN A 361 13.76 -23.21 10.83
CA GLN A 361 13.63 -24.30 11.80
C GLN A 361 14.06 -25.64 11.19
N ILE A 362 13.56 -25.98 10.00
CA ILE A 362 13.91 -27.21 9.30
C ILE A 362 15.43 -27.29 9.06
N LEU A 363 16.04 -26.20 8.57
CA LEU A 363 17.48 -26.16 8.33
C LEU A 363 18.28 -26.33 9.62
N ARG A 364 17.86 -25.72 10.73
CA ARG A 364 18.55 -25.86 12.03
C ARG A 364 18.42 -27.27 12.61
N GLU A 365 17.30 -27.96 12.37
CA GLU A 365 17.09 -29.34 12.82
C GLU A 365 17.89 -30.35 11.97
N GLN A 366 17.92 -30.14 10.65
CA GLN A 366 18.48 -31.11 9.70
C GLN A 366 19.97 -30.86 9.40
N LEU A 367 20.41 -29.60 9.44
CA LEU A 367 21.76 -29.13 9.09
C LEU A 367 22.23 -28.05 10.09
N PRO A 368 22.38 -28.40 11.39
CA PRO A 368 22.66 -27.45 12.46
C PRO A 368 23.95 -26.64 12.30
N GLU A 369 24.86 -27.10 11.45
CA GLU A 369 26.13 -26.43 11.14
C GLU A 369 26.00 -25.20 10.24
N ILE A 370 24.86 -25.00 9.56
CA ILE A 370 24.64 -23.82 8.69
C ILE A 370 24.44 -22.59 9.58
N LYS A 371 25.25 -21.55 9.36
CA LYS A 371 25.03 -20.23 9.98
C LYS A 371 24.04 -19.41 9.16
N ILE A 372 22.89 -19.15 9.75
CA ILE A 372 21.76 -18.45 9.18
C ILE A 372 21.57 -17.12 9.91
N ARG A 373 21.46 -16.04 9.13
CA ARG A 373 20.97 -14.75 9.60
C ARG A 373 19.57 -14.52 9.07
N VAL A 374 18.62 -14.21 9.95
CA VAL A 374 17.24 -13.90 9.57
C VAL A 374 17.01 -12.40 9.58
N ILE A 375 16.51 -11.85 8.49
CA ILE A 375 16.14 -10.43 8.37
C ILE A 375 14.66 -10.33 8.02
N ASN A 376 13.91 -9.55 8.80
CA ASN A 376 12.55 -9.18 8.46
C ASN A 376 12.51 -7.72 7.98
N VAL A 377 11.73 -7.46 6.93
CA VAL A 377 11.56 -6.15 6.31
C VAL A 377 10.10 -5.74 6.41
N VAL A 378 9.85 -4.60 7.06
CA VAL A 378 8.52 -3.99 7.19
C VAL A 378 8.36 -2.86 6.19
N ASP A 379 9.25 -1.87 6.22
CA ASP A 379 9.29 -0.80 5.23
C ASP A 379 10.13 -1.22 4.02
N LEU A 380 9.45 -1.53 2.92
CA LEU A 380 10.08 -2.03 1.71
C LEU A 380 11.07 -1.02 1.09
N MET A 381 10.86 0.27 1.35
CA MET A 381 11.64 1.35 0.75
C MET A 381 13.04 1.48 1.36
N THR A 382 13.28 0.86 2.53
CA THR A 382 14.61 0.74 3.14
C THR A 382 15.61 -0.03 2.26
N LEU A 383 15.12 -0.88 1.35
CA LEU A 383 15.98 -1.63 0.42
C LEU A 383 16.65 -0.73 -0.63
N GLN A 384 16.07 0.43 -0.95
CA GLN A 384 16.66 1.39 -1.88
C GLN A 384 17.85 2.14 -1.25
N PRO A 385 18.83 2.58 -2.05
CA PRO A 385 19.87 3.47 -1.55
C PRO A 385 19.29 4.76 -0.95
N ALA A 386 19.90 5.25 0.13
CA ALA A 386 19.52 6.53 0.77
C ALA A 386 19.53 7.73 -0.21
N SER A 387 20.29 7.64 -1.31
CA SER A 387 20.33 8.66 -2.36
C SER A 387 19.09 8.67 -3.27
N GLU A 388 18.33 7.57 -3.32
CA GLU A 388 17.13 7.41 -4.15
C GLU A 388 15.85 7.54 -3.34
N HIS A 389 15.88 7.14 -2.06
CA HIS A 389 14.73 7.21 -1.17
C HIS A 389 15.11 7.68 0.24
N SER A 390 14.30 8.56 0.83
CA SER A 390 14.56 9.14 2.17
C SER A 390 14.59 8.11 3.31
N HIS A 391 13.89 6.98 3.16
CA HIS A 391 13.94 5.84 4.09
C HIS A 391 15.01 4.80 3.71
N GLY A 392 15.68 4.99 2.56
CA GLY A 392 16.63 4.03 2.03
C GLY A 392 17.86 3.88 2.93
N LEU A 393 18.37 2.66 3.06
CA LEU A 393 19.60 2.42 3.80
C LEU A 393 20.82 2.94 3.03
N SER A 394 21.83 3.38 3.79
CA SER A 394 23.18 3.55 3.24
C SER A 394 23.70 2.20 2.71
N ASP A 395 24.60 2.23 1.72
CA ASP A 395 25.19 0.98 1.21
C ASP A 395 25.95 0.22 2.30
N HIS A 396 26.60 0.94 3.22
CA HIS A 396 27.29 0.35 4.36
C HIS A 396 26.35 -0.43 5.28
N ASP A 397 25.20 0.15 5.63
CA ASP A 397 24.24 -0.48 6.54
C ASP A 397 23.53 -1.65 5.86
N PHE A 398 23.21 -1.51 4.57
CA PHE A 398 22.69 -2.62 3.77
C PHE A 398 23.69 -3.79 3.74
N ASP A 399 24.96 -3.53 3.43
CA ASP A 399 26.00 -4.57 3.38
C ASP A 399 26.24 -5.21 4.75
N SER A 400 26.12 -4.46 5.84
CA SER A 400 26.27 -4.98 7.21
C SER A 400 25.17 -6.00 7.55
N LEU A 401 23.98 -5.81 7.00
CA LEU A 401 22.82 -6.68 7.21
C LEU A 401 22.83 -7.86 6.23
N PHE A 402 22.86 -7.57 4.94
CA PHE A 402 22.68 -8.54 3.85
C PHE A 402 23.99 -9.17 3.35
N THR A 403 25.11 -8.82 3.97
CA THR A 403 26.48 -9.22 3.58
C THR A 403 26.87 -8.69 2.19
N LYS A 404 28.14 -8.82 1.81
CA LYS A 404 28.65 -8.40 0.50
C LYS A 404 28.70 -9.52 -0.54
N ASN A 405 28.63 -10.77 -0.11
CA ASN A 405 28.97 -11.92 -0.96
C ASN A 405 28.23 -13.24 -0.62
N LYS A 406 27.44 -13.31 0.46
CA LYS A 406 26.72 -14.55 0.81
C LYS A 406 25.39 -14.65 0.09
N PRO A 407 24.87 -15.86 -0.19
CA PRO A 407 23.52 -16.04 -0.69
C PRO A 407 22.48 -15.35 0.21
N ILE A 408 21.52 -14.67 -0.41
CA ILE A 408 20.34 -14.10 0.25
C ILE A 408 19.12 -14.79 -0.36
N ILE A 409 18.42 -15.58 0.43
CA ILE A 409 17.10 -16.13 0.04
C ILE A 409 16.06 -15.17 0.59
N PHE A 410 15.33 -14.49 -0.30
CA PHE A 410 14.36 -13.47 0.07
C PHE A 410 12.95 -13.97 -0.25
N ALA A 411 12.14 -14.26 0.77
CA ALA A 411 10.72 -14.54 0.61
C ALA A 411 9.92 -13.22 0.63
N PHE A 412 9.19 -12.94 -0.45
CA PHE A 412 8.49 -11.68 -0.65
C PHE A 412 7.01 -11.91 -0.91
N HIS A 413 6.19 -11.01 -0.38
CA HIS A 413 4.75 -11.01 -0.57
C HIS A 413 4.32 -10.85 -2.03
N GLY A 414 4.91 -9.91 -2.75
CA GLY A 414 4.52 -9.55 -4.12
C GLY A 414 5.35 -10.25 -5.19
N TYR A 415 5.42 -9.64 -6.37
CA TYR A 415 6.24 -10.14 -7.48
C TYR A 415 7.75 -9.98 -7.19
N PRO A 416 8.56 -11.05 -7.36
CA PRO A 416 9.99 -11.04 -7.05
C PRO A 416 10.81 -9.92 -7.72
N LEU A 417 10.40 -9.49 -8.92
CA LEU A 417 11.12 -8.49 -9.71
C LEU A 417 11.22 -7.14 -8.99
N LEU A 418 10.24 -6.79 -8.16
CA LEU A 418 10.26 -5.55 -7.39
C LEU A 418 11.46 -5.49 -6.44
N ILE A 419 11.75 -6.57 -5.72
CA ILE A 419 12.90 -6.62 -4.80
C ILE A 419 14.22 -6.44 -5.55
N HIS A 420 14.37 -7.09 -6.70
CA HIS A 420 15.54 -6.90 -7.57
C HIS A 420 15.66 -5.45 -8.03
N ARG A 421 14.54 -4.84 -8.47
CA ARG A 421 14.52 -3.43 -8.87
C ARG A 421 14.92 -2.50 -7.73
N LEU A 422 14.48 -2.74 -6.50
CA LEU A 422 14.81 -1.88 -5.34
C LEU A 422 16.27 -2.03 -4.88
N SER A 423 16.91 -3.17 -5.18
CA SER A 423 18.24 -3.52 -4.69
C SER A 423 19.31 -3.66 -5.78
N TYR A 424 19.01 -3.30 -7.03
CA TYR A 424 19.88 -3.56 -8.19
C TYR A 424 21.32 -3.01 -8.08
N ARG A 425 21.52 -1.93 -7.29
CA ARG A 425 22.84 -1.31 -7.06
C ARG A 425 23.59 -1.89 -5.86
N ARG A 426 22.95 -2.74 -5.05
CA ARG A 426 23.55 -3.26 -3.81
C ARG A 426 24.68 -4.25 -4.13
N ALA A 427 25.76 -4.22 -3.34
CA ALA A 427 26.99 -4.96 -3.65
C ALA A 427 26.74 -6.48 -3.82
N ASN A 428 25.82 -7.03 -3.04
CA ASN A 428 25.51 -8.45 -3.02
C ASN A 428 24.33 -8.85 -3.94
N HIS A 429 23.83 -7.95 -4.80
CA HIS A 429 22.64 -8.20 -5.62
C HIS A 429 22.73 -9.47 -6.47
N LYS A 430 23.93 -9.84 -6.95
CA LYS A 430 24.16 -11.09 -7.72
C LYS A 430 23.81 -12.38 -6.97
N ASN A 431 23.83 -12.33 -5.63
CA ASN A 431 23.52 -13.45 -4.74
C ASN A 431 22.12 -13.33 -4.12
N LEU A 432 21.32 -12.35 -4.57
CA LEU A 432 19.94 -12.18 -4.13
C LEU A 432 19.04 -13.11 -4.92
N HIS A 433 18.35 -14.01 -4.22
CA HIS A 433 17.46 -15.01 -4.78
C HIS A 433 16.06 -14.81 -4.19
N VAL A 434 15.21 -14.11 -4.94
CA VAL A 434 13.88 -13.74 -4.47
C VAL A 434 12.85 -14.82 -4.85
N ARG A 435 12.01 -15.18 -3.89
CA ARG A 435 10.82 -16.03 -4.02
C ARG A 435 9.61 -15.17 -3.65
N GLY A 436 8.53 -15.28 -4.40
CA GLY A 436 7.33 -14.48 -4.22
C GLY A 436 6.25 -14.96 -5.17
N TYR A 437 5.20 -14.17 -5.34
CA TYR A 437 4.09 -14.55 -6.21
C TYR A 437 4.52 -14.66 -7.68
N LYS A 438 4.05 -15.71 -8.36
CA LYS A 438 4.39 -16.06 -9.75
C LYS A 438 3.20 -16.07 -10.69
N GLY A 439 2.02 -15.65 -10.23
CA GLY A 439 0.78 -15.79 -11.00
C GLY A 439 0.18 -17.20 -10.94
N GLU A 440 0.65 -18.04 -10.01
CA GLU A 440 0.13 -19.39 -9.81
C GLU A 440 -0.82 -19.39 -8.61
N GLY A 441 -2.03 -19.89 -8.81
CA GLY A 441 -3.02 -19.91 -7.74
C GLY A 441 -4.40 -20.35 -8.20
N THR A 442 -5.18 -20.85 -7.26
CA THR A 442 -6.56 -21.30 -7.44
C THR A 442 -7.24 -21.37 -6.07
N THR A 443 -8.49 -21.82 -6.03
CA THR A 443 -9.13 -22.21 -4.77
C THR A 443 -8.47 -23.50 -4.26
N THR A 444 -7.58 -23.37 -3.29
CA THR A 444 -6.84 -24.48 -2.67
C THR A 444 -6.57 -24.16 -1.19
N THR A 445 -5.86 -25.03 -0.47
CA THR A 445 -5.50 -24.82 0.93
C THR A 445 -4.44 -23.72 1.07
N ALA A 446 -4.36 -23.09 2.25
CA ALA A 446 -3.49 -21.94 2.49
C ALA A 446 -2.01 -22.26 2.26
N PHE A 447 -1.54 -23.43 2.69
CA PHE A 447 -0.15 -23.83 2.43
C PHE A 447 0.07 -24.22 0.96
N ASP A 448 -0.91 -24.81 0.28
CA ASP A 448 -0.76 -25.12 -1.14
C ASP A 448 -0.59 -23.86 -1.99
N MET A 449 -1.21 -22.74 -1.62
CA MET A 449 -1.00 -21.44 -2.28
C MET A 449 0.48 -21.00 -2.27
N VAL A 450 1.21 -21.21 -1.17
CA VAL A 450 2.64 -20.90 -1.11
C VAL A 450 3.50 -21.97 -1.79
N VAL A 451 3.06 -23.23 -1.83
CA VAL A 451 3.71 -24.32 -2.57
C VAL A 451 3.66 -24.08 -4.08
N LEU A 452 2.51 -23.69 -4.63
CA LEU A 452 2.35 -23.36 -6.05
C LEU A 452 3.30 -22.25 -6.50
N ASN A 453 3.62 -21.32 -5.59
CA ASN A 453 4.54 -20.21 -5.86
C ASN A 453 5.98 -20.48 -5.41
N THR A 454 6.27 -21.65 -4.85
CA THR A 454 7.59 -22.05 -4.31
C THR A 454 8.14 -21.08 -3.24
N VAL A 455 7.22 -20.51 -2.44
CA VAL A 455 7.53 -19.63 -1.30
C VAL A 455 7.38 -20.40 0.03
N ASP A 456 6.88 -21.63 0.00
CA ASP A 456 6.76 -22.48 1.17
C ASP A 456 8.11 -22.85 1.78
N ARG A 457 8.05 -23.21 3.07
CA ARG A 457 9.21 -23.60 3.87
C ARG A 457 10.09 -24.70 3.27
N TYR A 458 9.54 -25.63 2.48
CA TYR A 458 10.32 -26.74 1.94
C TYR A 458 11.14 -26.29 0.74
N HIS A 459 10.55 -25.54 -0.19
CA HIS A 459 11.30 -24.95 -1.29
C HIS A 459 12.31 -23.91 -0.82
N LEU A 460 11.98 -23.10 0.20
CA LEU A 460 12.94 -22.14 0.78
C LEU A 460 14.15 -22.86 1.41
N ALA A 461 13.94 -23.94 2.17
CA ALA A 461 15.03 -24.73 2.73
C ALA A 461 15.87 -25.42 1.64
N ASP A 462 15.23 -25.95 0.58
CA ASP A 462 15.93 -26.57 -0.53
C ASP A 462 16.83 -25.57 -1.27
N GLU A 463 16.35 -24.34 -1.46
CA GLU A 463 17.11 -23.27 -2.10
C GLU A 463 18.39 -22.95 -1.33
N VAL A 464 18.34 -22.91 0.00
CA VAL A 464 19.55 -22.70 0.82
C VAL A 464 20.60 -23.78 0.52
N ILE A 465 20.20 -25.06 0.53
CA ILE A 465 21.11 -26.18 0.28
C ILE A 465 21.71 -26.08 -1.13
N ASN A 466 20.92 -25.69 -2.14
CA ASN A 466 21.39 -25.50 -3.50
C ASN A 466 22.44 -24.41 -3.63
N ARG A 467 22.35 -23.35 -2.82
CA ARG A 467 23.25 -22.18 -2.88
C ARG A 467 24.50 -22.29 -2.02
N LEU A 468 24.62 -23.34 -1.21
CA LEU A 468 25.80 -23.58 -0.39
C LEU A 468 26.58 -24.81 -0.91
N PRO A 469 27.67 -24.61 -1.68
CA PRO A 469 28.43 -25.72 -2.28
C PRO A 469 28.92 -26.77 -1.26
N ALA A 470 29.27 -26.33 -0.05
CA ALA A 470 29.71 -27.23 1.03
C ALA A 470 28.62 -28.25 1.46
N PHE A 471 27.36 -27.99 1.11
CA PHE A 471 26.19 -28.79 1.50
C PHE A 471 25.57 -29.57 0.35
N HIS A 472 26.14 -29.54 -0.86
CA HIS A 472 25.60 -30.28 -2.01
C HIS A 472 25.54 -31.79 -1.76
N LEU A 473 26.58 -32.37 -1.15
CA LEU A 473 26.59 -33.79 -0.75
C LEU A 473 26.00 -34.01 0.65
N ARG A 474 26.34 -33.14 1.61
CA ARG A 474 25.92 -33.28 3.02
C ARG A 474 24.42 -33.10 3.21
N GLY A 475 23.80 -32.22 2.42
CA GLY A 475 22.37 -31.95 2.44
C GLY A 475 21.54 -32.91 1.59
N ALA A 476 22.13 -33.91 0.91
CA ALA A 476 21.41 -34.77 -0.03
C ALA A 476 20.21 -35.49 0.62
N ASN A 477 20.39 -36.02 1.83
CA ASN A 477 19.30 -36.65 2.60
C ASN A 477 18.22 -35.64 2.97
N THR A 478 18.60 -34.43 3.39
CA THR A 478 17.66 -33.35 3.70
C THR A 478 16.86 -32.95 2.47
N LYS A 479 17.48 -32.79 1.31
CA LYS A 479 16.77 -32.50 0.04
C LYS A 479 15.76 -33.58 -0.31
N GLN A 480 16.14 -34.86 -0.15
CA GLN A 480 15.22 -35.97 -0.37
C GLN A 480 14.01 -35.89 0.57
N TYR A 481 14.25 -35.59 1.85
CA TYR A 481 13.19 -35.37 2.83
C TYR A 481 12.25 -34.22 2.41
N LEU A 482 12.80 -33.05 2.03
CA LEU A 482 12.01 -31.89 1.60
C LEU A 482 11.13 -32.20 0.38
N HIS A 483 11.68 -32.87 -0.63
CA HIS A 483 10.93 -33.28 -1.81
C HIS A 483 9.85 -34.31 -1.47
N GLN A 484 10.15 -35.25 -0.57
CA GLN A 484 9.16 -36.20 -0.09
C GLN A 484 8.01 -35.49 0.63
N LYS A 485 8.29 -34.48 1.45
CA LYS A 485 7.25 -33.65 2.10
C LYS A 485 6.34 -32.94 1.11
N LEU A 486 6.87 -32.42 0.01
CA LEU A 486 6.07 -31.81 -1.05
C LEU A 486 5.17 -32.84 -1.78
N LEU A 487 5.67 -34.06 -2.00
CA LEU A 487 4.86 -35.15 -2.57
C LEU A 487 3.76 -35.62 -1.61
N GLU A 488 4.09 -35.73 -0.31
CA GLU A 488 3.14 -36.04 0.76
C GLU A 488 2.05 -34.97 0.84
N HIS A 489 2.42 -33.70 0.85
CA HIS A 489 1.50 -32.54 0.83
C HIS A 489 0.49 -32.65 -0.31
N LYS A 490 0.99 -32.80 -1.55
CA LYS A 490 0.14 -32.89 -2.74
C LYS A 490 -0.88 -34.02 -2.62
N LYS A 491 -0.45 -35.19 -2.15
CA LYS A 491 -1.35 -36.34 -1.95
C LYS A 491 -2.35 -36.07 -0.82
N TYR A 492 -1.90 -35.44 0.26
CA TYR A 492 -2.70 -35.18 1.45
C TYR A 492 -3.86 -34.22 1.13
N ILE A 493 -3.58 -33.06 0.51
CA ILE A 493 -4.63 -32.08 0.19
C ILE A 493 -5.66 -32.64 -0.80
N GLN A 494 -5.23 -33.47 -1.76
CA GLN A 494 -6.15 -34.12 -2.70
C GLN A 494 -7.05 -35.17 -2.05
N THR A 495 -6.57 -35.78 -0.96
CA THR A 495 -7.30 -36.83 -0.23
C THR A 495 -8.24 -36.23 0.82
N TYR A 496 -7.79 -35.21 1.55
CA TYR A 496 -8.45 -34.71 2.76
C TYR A 496 -9.02 -33.29 2.61
N GLY A 497 -8.58 -32.52 1.61
CA GLY A 497 -9.05 -31.14 1.41
C GLY A 497 -8.57 -30.14 2.47
N GLU A 498 -7.58 -30.50 3.28
CA GLU A 498 -6.95 -29.65 4.30
C GLU A 498 -5.42 -29.80 4.27
N ASP A 499 -4.69 -28.82 4.81
CA ASP A 499 -3.24 -28.89 4.91
C ASP A 499 -2.78 -29.96 5.90
N MET A 500 -1.56 -30.48 5.70
CA MET A 500 -1.01 -31.51 6.57
C MET A 500 -0.98 -31.06 8.05
N PRO A 501 -1.23 -31.96 9.02
CA PRO A 501 -1.24 -31.62 10.44
C PRO A 501 0.05 -30.95 10.92
N GLU A 502 1.21 -31.30 10.36
CA GLU A 502 2.48 -30.68 10.70
C GLU A 502 2.59 -29.22 10.25
N ILE A 503 1.82 -28.80 9.24
CA ILE A 503 1.73 -27.41 8.78
C ILE A 503 0.76 -26.63 9.66
N LEU A 504 -0.45 -27.17 9.86
CA LEU A 504 -1.51 -26.51 10.65
C LEU A 504 -1.11 -26.30 12.12
N ASN A 505 -0.45 -27.31 12.69
CA ASN A 505 -0.04 -27.33 14.09
C ASN A 505 1.41 -26.85 14.31
N TRP A 506 2.10 -26.42 13.24
CA TRP A 506 3.45 -25.88 13.37
C TRP A 506 3.48 -24.72 14.37
N LYS A 507 4.50 -24.70 15.22
CA LYS A 507 4.85 -23.58 16.09
C LYS A 507 6.36 -23.41 16.06
N TRP A 508 6.82 -22.17 16.14
CA TRP A 508 8.25 -21.91 16.26
C TRP A 508 8.79 -22.55 17.54
N ASN A 509 9.81 -23.39 17.43
CA ASN A 509 10.53 -23.91 18.58
C ASN A 509 11.90 -23.24 18.67
N ASP A 510 12.21 -22.63 19.82
CA ASP A 510 13.53 -22.07 20.04
C ASP A 510 14.55 -23.21 20.14
N LEU A 511 15.35 -23.36 19.08
CA LEU A 511 16.42 -24.35 18.98
C LEU A 511 17.77 -23.76 19.44
N SER A 512 17.78 -22.63 20.15
CA SER A 512 19.01 -22.07 20.70
C SER A 512 19.59 -23.07 21.71
N PRO A 513 20.90 -23.35 21.69
CA PRO A 513 21.50 -24.16 22.74
C PRO A 513 21.20 -23.48 24.08
N VAL A 514 20.57 -24.22 25.00
CA VAL A 514 20.35 -23.78 26.37
C VAL A 514 21.71 -23.30 26.88
N LYS A 515 21.82 -22.00 27.21
CA LYS A 515 22.99 -21.50 27.93
C LYS A 515 23.04 -22.21 29.28
N HIS A 516 23.89 -23.21 29.39
CA HIS A 516 24.27 -23.81 30.67
C HIS A 516 25.20 -22.86 31.44
#